data_AF-A0A7J2IRQ5-F1
#
_entry.id   AF-A0A7J2IRQ5-F1
#
_cell.length_a   1.000
_cell.length_b   1.000
_cell.length_c   1.000
_cell.angle_alpha   90.00
_cell.angle_beta   90.00
_cell.angle_gamma   90.00
#
_symmetry.space_group_name_H-M   'P 1'
#
loop_
_entity.id
_entity.type
_entity.pdbx_description
1 polymer ?
#
loop_
_entity_poly.entity_id
_entity_poly.type
_entity_poly.pdbx_seq_one_letter_code
_entity_poly.pdbx_strand_id
1 'polypeptide(L)'
;MREVLRRLNLSAKHLILLDKFLAEKDNEYRRIEEKLERMGEDYIDFCRELYFGGVKTRGNPPLGSRQMILSDIFQYIITSRGYYLAARDANYKRKFVKIVMYLVNQWLIMDCFGPRESSNLRKELMSTLKERIGEDNFFEARDNYHISRFEETLEYDDDLIPKPPNPQPPNSSILDTYDSLFPKIRGGPIEILVYLYLLQRRLGFVVSLLTQQRLISGDRVITPPDILLLRSKGEVIGLEIGRGKEKQSADFSLVTGIPTFSVDLVEKQPFRCDGCGRWIIYCDRVIELYSENGVPENHKHVIYCKDCPYFNEGTCPNIICYTHLTNRYGETRKARYHFRCLEPKKRKEILSNLSENPEILVAYYPLVEGLEKFPEE
;
A
#
# COMPACT_ATOMS: atom_id res chain seq x y z
N MET A 1 2.61 0.09 -13.87
CA MET A 1 1.69 1.17 -13.46
C MET A 1 1.18 2.03 -14.63
N ARG A 2 2.04 2.57 -15.52
CA ARG A 2 1.62 3.47 -16.64
C ARG A 2 0.40 2.99 -17.43
N GLU A 3 0.44 1.77 -17.97
CA GLU A 3 -0.67 1.24 -18.79
C GLU A 3 -1.95 1.05 -17.97
N VAL A 4 -1.82 0.63 -16.71
CA VAL A 4 -2.95 0.47 -15.76
C VAL A 4 -3.66 1.82 -15.57
N LEU A 5 -2.90 2.87 -15.26
CA LEU A 5 -3.45 4.22 -15.07
C LEU A 5 -4.04 4.78 -16.36
N ARG A 6 -3.41 4.51 -17.52
CA ARG A 6 -3.94 4.92 -18.83
C ARG A 6 -5.31 4.29 -19.10
N ARG A 7 -5.49 3.01 -18.76
CA ARG A 7 -6.77 2.30 -18.93
C ARG A 7 -7.84 2.80 -17.97
N LEU A 8 -7.49 3.07 -16.70
CA LEU A 8 -8.42 3.68 -15.75
C LEU A 8 -8.88 5.07 -16.20
N ASN A 9 -7.94 5.91 -16.65
CA ASN A 9 -8.25 7.24 -17.20
C ASN A 9 -9.14 7.15 -18.45
N LEU A 10 -8.91 6.16 -19.33
CA LEU A 10 -9.78 5.94 -20.48
C LEU A 10 -11.22 5.61 -20.07
N SER A 11 -11.42 4.80 -19.03
CA SER A 11 -12.74 4.50 -18.50
C SER A 11 -13.45 5.76 -18.00
N ALA A 12 -12.77 6.60 -17.21
CA ALA A 12 -13.32 7.86 -16.71
C ALA A 12 -13.68 8.81 -17.86
N LYS A 13 -12.78 8.98 -18.84
CA LYS A 13 -13.03 9.81 -20.04
C LYS A 13 -14.24 9.34 -20.83
N HIS A 14 -14.41 8.02 -20.98
CA HIS A 14 -15.56 7.48 -21.69
C HIS A 14 -16.88 7.80 -20.97
N LEU A 15 -16.93 7.61 -19.65
CA LEU A 15 -18.11 7.94 -18.86
C LEU A 15 -18.45 9.44 -18.94
N ILE A 16 -17.44 10.32 -18.84
CA ILE A 16 -17.63 11.78 -18.99
C ILE A 16 -18.20 12.15 -20.36
N LEU A 17 -17.77 11.48 -21.44
CA LEU A 17 -18.31 11.75 -22.77
C LEU A 17 -19.76 11.27 -22.93
N LEU A 18 -20.09 10.12 -22.34
CA LEU A 18 -21.47 9.62 -22.33
C LEU A 18 -22.39 10.55 -21.55
N ASP A 19 -21.95 10.96 -20.37
CA ASP A 19 -22.65 11.92 -19.50
C ASP A 19 -22.97 13.22 -20.25
N LYS A 20 -21.95 13.86 -20.85
CA LYS A 20 -22.14 15.07 -21.67
C LYS A 20 -23.10 14.87 -22.84
N PHE A 21 -22.93 13.78 -23.60
CA PHE A 21 -23.79 13.50 -24.74
C PHE A 21 -25.25 13.32 -24.32
N LEU A 22 -25.50 12.60 -23.22
CA LEU A 22 -26.85 12.37 -22.71
C LEU A 22 -27.48 13.65 -22.14
N ALA A 23 -26.72 14.44 -21.37
CA ALA A 23 -27.18 15.75 -20.88
C ALA A 23 -27.61 16.69 -22.03
N GLU A 24 -26.89 16.67 -23.15
CA GLU A 24 -27.21 17.46 -24.34
C GLU A 24 -28.41 16.93 -25.14
N LYS A 25 -28.54 15.61 -25.27
CA LYS A 25 -29.45 14.98 -26.25
C LYS A 25 -30.70 14.34 -25.65
N ASP A 26 -30.71 14.04 -24.36
CA ASP A 26 -31.80 13.33 -23.70
C ASP A 26 -32.44 14.19 -22.60
N ASN A 27 -33.72 14.54 -22.79
CA ASN A 27 -34.45 15.39 -21.85
C ASN A 27 -34.67 14.71 -20.49
N GLU A 28 -34.80 13.39 -20.46
CA GLU A 28 -35.03 12.67 -19.22
C GLU A 28 -33.72 12.59 -18.41
N TYR A 29 -32.59 12.35 -19.06
CA TYR A 29 -31.27 12.41 -18.41
C TYR A 29 -31.02 13.78 -17.78
N ARG A 30 -31.21 14.87 -18.54
CA ARG A 30 -31.05 16.24 -18.04
C ARG A 30 -31.97 16.53 -16.85
N ARG A 31 -33.23 16.08 -16.91
CA ARG A 31 -34.17 16.24 -15.79
C ARG A 31 -33.69 15.55 -14.51
N ILE A 32 -32.98 14.43 -14.62
CA ILE A 32 -32.36 13.75 -13.47
C ILE A 32 -31.11 14.49 -12.99
N GLU A 33 -30.27 14.98 -13.89
CA GLU A 33 -29.10 15.82 -13.56
C GLU A 33 -29.52 17.06 -12.76
N GLU A 34 -30.53 17.80 -13.24
CA GLU A 34 -31.11 18.96 -12.53
C GLU A 34 -31.70 18.59 -11.15
N LYS A 35 -32.11 17.34 -10.94
CA LYS A 35 -32.55 16.88 -9.61
C LYS A 35 -31.36 16.65 -8.68
N LEU A 36 -30.28 16.06 -9.18
CA LEU A 36 -29.04 15.86 -8.42
C LEU A 36 -28.43 17.20 -8.03
N GLU A 37 -28.36 18.15 -8.96
CA GLU A 37 -27.87 19.51 -8.69
C GLU A 37 -28.70 20.21 -7.59
N ARG A 38 -30.03 20.04 -7.62
CA ARG A 38 -30.94 20.59 -6.60
C ARG A 38 -30.77 19.96 -5.22
N MET A 39 -30.09 18.82 -5.09
CA MET A 39 -29.73 18.27 -3.77
C MET A 39 -28.65 19.10 -3.07
N GLY A 40 -27.91 19.95 -3.81
CA GLY A 40 -26.90 20.84 -3.24
C GLY A 40 -25.82 20.07 -2.48
N GLU A 41 -25.58 20.44 -1.22
CA GLU A 41 -24.51 19.86 -0.39
C GLU A 41 -24.64 18.35 -0.18
N ASP A 42 -25.84 17.76 -0.16
CA ASP A 42 -26.00 16.31 0.03
C ASP A 42 -25.34 15.51 -1.11
N TYR A 43 -25.44 16.01 -2.35
CA TYR A 43 -24.79 15.38 -3.49
C TYR A 43 -23.28 15.66 -3.52
N ILE A 44 -22.87 16.84 -3.07
CA ILE A 44 -21.45 17.18 -2.94
C ILE A 44 -20.78 16.30 -1.86
N ASP A 45 -21.43 16.09 -0.71
CA ASP A 45 -20.98 15.18 0.35
C ASP A 45 -20.81 13.75 -0.16
N PHE A 46 -21.74 13.27 -0.97
CA PHE A 46 -21.58 11.98 -1.66
C PHE A 46 -20.32 11.96 -2.55
N CYS A 47 -20.06 13.05 -3.29
CA CYS A 47 -18.88 13.15 -4.15
C CYS A 47 -17.57 13.24 -3.35
N ARG A 48 -17.59 13.86 -2.16
CA ARG A 48 -16.44 13.98 -1.24
C ARG A 48 -15.95 12.62 -0.69
N GLU A 49 -16.80 11.58 -0.71
CA GLU A 49 -16.37 10.22 -0.36
C GLU A 49 -15.49 9.58 -1.46
N LEU A 50 -15.55 10.10 -2.70
CA LEU A 50 -14.59 9.78 -3.76
C LEU A 50 -13.25 10.51 -3.52
N TYR A 51 -12.27 10.31 -4.40
CA TYR A 51 -10.97 10.99 -4.27
C TYR A 51 -11.09 12.48 -4.61
N PHE A 52 -10.75 13.36 -3.66
CA PHE A 52 -10.80 14.82 -3.85
C PHE A 52 -9.50 15.56 -3.49
N GLY A 53 -8.42 14.84 -3.15
CA GLY A 53 -7.18 15.44 -2.68
C GLY A 53 -7.32 16.08 -1.29
N GLY A 54 -6.22 16.45 -0.64
CA GLY A 54 -6.26 17.11 0.67
C GLY A 54 -6.16 16.20 1.91
N VAL A 55 -6.07 16.81 3.08
CA VAL A 55 -5.75 16.13 4.36
C VAL A 55 -7.01 15.52 4.97
N LYS A 56 -6.90 14.34 5.59
CA LYS A 56 -8.00 13.77 6.39
C LYS A 56 -8.30 14.66 7.59
N THR A 57 -9.43 15.37 7.60
CA THR A 57 -10.00 15.92 8.84
C THR A 57 -11.20 15.06 9.23
N ARG A 58 -11.20 14.54 10.46
CA ARG A 58 -12.36 13.84 10.99
C ARG A 58 -13.35 14.85 11.54
N GLY A 59 -14.51 14.97 10.88
CA GLY A 59 -15.77 15.11 11.59
C GLY A 59 -16.37 16.51 11.75
N ASN A 60 -16.00 17.49 10.92
CA ASN A 60 -16.75 18.76 10.87
C ASN A 60 -17.10 19.13 9.43
N PRO A 61 -18.40 19.30 9.09
CA PRO A 61 -18.82 19.94 7.85
C PRO A 61 -18.11 21.30 7.65
N PRO A 62 -17.78 21.69 6.41
CA PRO A 62 -18.13 21.03 5.14
C PRO A 62 -17.17 19.91 4.71
N LEU A 63 -16.19 19.55 5.54
CA LEU A 63 -15.09 18.68 5.18
C LEU A 63 -15.45 17.24 5.60
N GLY A 64 -15.69 16.38 4.62
CA GLY A 64 -16.32 15.07 4.75
C GLY A 64 -15.58 14.05 5.63
N SER A 65 -16.16 12.85 5.71
CA SER A 65 -15.51 11.68 6.32
C SER A 65 -14.38 11.14 5.43
N ARG A 66 -13.82 9.97 5.78
CA ARG A 66 -12.62 9.37 5.15
C ARG A 66 -12.81 9.27 3.63
N GLN A 67 -12.31 10.25 2.87
CA GLN A 67 -12.23 10.16 1.41
C GLN A 67 -11.47 8.92 0.97
N MET A 68 -11.87 8.33 -0.18
CA MET A 68 -11.04 7.38 -0.88
C MET A 68 -9.65 7.98 -1.08
N ILE A 69 -8.62 7.29 -0.60
CA ILE A 69 -7.23 7.70 -0.83
C ILE A 69 -6.67 6.95 -2.05
N LEU A 70 -5.55 7.44 -2.59
CA LEU A 70 -4.93 6.85 -3.78
C LEU A 70 -4.63 5.34 -3.62
N SER A 71 -4.35 4.87 -2.40
CA SER A 71 -4.16 3.44 -2.12
C SER A 71 -5.40 2.61 -2.40
N ASP A 72 -6.59 3.14 -2.12
CA ASP A 72 -7.87 2.44 -2.26
C ASP A 72 -8.16 2.21 -3.75
N ILE A 73 -7.77 3.16 -4.61
CA ILE A 73 -7.83 3.02 -6.08
C ILE A 73 -6.90 1.88 -6.54
N PHE A 74 -5.67 1.81 -6.03
CA PHE A 74 -4.76 0.70 -6.37
C PHE A 74 -5.32 -0.65 -5.91
N GLN A 75 -5.91 -0.71 -4.72
CA GLN A 75 -6.53 -1.91 -4.18
C GLN A 75 -7.74 -2.35 -5.00
N TYR A 76 -8.61 -1.42 -5.41
CA TYR A 76 -9.73 -1.67 -6.31
C TYR A 76 -9.24 -2.29 -7.63
N ILE A 77 -8.22 -1.70 -8.24
CA ILE A 77 -7.65 -2.20 -9.50
C ILE A 77 -7.15 -3.64 -9.32
N ILE A 78 -6.43 -3.94 -8.24
CA ILE A 78 -5.79 -5.25 -8.04
C ILE A 78 -6.81 -6.30 -7.61
N THR A 79 -7.54 -6.04 -6.54
CA THR A 79 -8.39 -7.04 -5.85
C THR A 79 -9.76 -7.21 -6.50
N SER A 80 -10.28 -6.19 -7.20
CA SER A 80 -11.59 -6.28 -7.85
C SER A 80 -11.51 -6.60 -9.33
N ARG A 81 -10.65 -5.91 -10.10
CA ARG A 81 -10.58 -6.09 -11.56
C ARG A 81 -9.40 -6.96 -12.01
N GLY A 82 -8.22 -6.78 -11.42
CA GLY A 82 -7.02 -7.53 -11.72
C GLY A 82 -7.17 -9.02 -11.41
N TYR A 83 -7.93 -9.35 -10.35
CA TYR A 83 -8.25 -10.71 -9.93
C TYR A 83 -8.85 -11.59 -11.05
N TYR A 84 -9.59 -11.01 -12.00
CA TYR A 84 -10.11 -11.75 -13.16
C TYR A 84 -9.01 -12.38 -14.03
N LEU A 85 -7.79 -11.85 -13.99
CA LEU A 85 -6.65 -12.51 -14.63
C LEU A 85 -6.29 -13.78 -13.87
N ALA A 86 -6.19 -13.70 -12.54
CA ALA A 86 -5.84 -14.83 -11.69
C ALA A 86 -6.88 -15.96 -11.73
N ALA A 87 -8.15 -15.62 -11.90
CA ALA A 87 -9.26 -16.57 -11.93
C ALA A 87 -9.34 -17.43 -13.20
N ARG A 88 -8.52 -17.16 -14.25
CA ARG A 88 -8.59 -17.91 -15.52
C ARG A 88 -8.02 -19.32 -15.40
N ASP A 89 -6.76 -19.42 -14.98
CA ASP A 89 -6.06 -20.68 -14.76
C ASP A 89 -4.79 -20.45 -13.92
N ALA A 90 -4.11 -21.53 -13.55
CA ALA A 90 -2.89 -21.48 -12.76
C ALA A 90 -1.77 -20.64 -13.42
N ASN A 91 -1.62 -20.68 -14.74
CA ASN A 91 -0.59 -19.92 -15.44
C ASN A 91 -0.87 -18.41 -15.38
N TYR A 92 -2.11 -18.00 -15.58
CA TYR A 92 -2.50 -16.60 -15.43
C TYR A 92 -2.47 -16.13 -13.97
N LYS A 93 -2.75 -17.01 -13.00
CA LYS A 93 -2.52 -16.72 -11.57
C LYS A 93 -1.06 -16.39 -11.29
N ARG A 94 -0.10 -17.19 -11.78
CA ARG A 94 1.34 -16.88 -11.65
C ARG A 94 1.69 -15.52 -12.26
N LYS A 95 1.18 -15.23 -13.47
CA LYS A 95 1.38 -13.93 -14.13
C LYS A 95 0.77 -12.78 -13.32
N PHE A 96 -0.42 -12.96 -12.76
CA PHE A 96 -1.06 -11.98 -11.89
C PHE A 96 -0.19 -11.68 -10.66
N VAL A 97 0.25 -12.71 -9.92
CA VAL A 97 1.12 -12.54 -8.75
C VAL A 97 2.40 -11.80 -9.13
N LYS A 98 3.05 -12.19 -10.23
CA LYS A 98 4.26 -11.51 -10.74
C LYS A 98 4.01 -10.04 -11.06
N ILE A 99 2.93 -9.73 -11.78
CA ILE A 99 2.54 -8.36 -12.12
C ILE A 99 2.28 -7.54 -10.86
N VAL A 100 1.49 -8.07 -9.92
CA VAL A 100 1.13 -7.35 -8.68
C VAL A 100 2.36 -7.09 -7.81
N MET A 101 3.28 -8.05 -7.68
CA MET A 101 4.55 -7.83 -6.97
C MET A 101 5.38 -6.69 -7.57
N TYR A 102 5.46 -6.59 -8.90
CA TYR A 102 6.11 -5.45 -9.56
C TYR A 102 5.35 -4.13 -9.36
N LEU A 103 4.01 -4.15 -9.32
CA LEU A 103 3.22 -2.97 -8.98
C LEU A 103 3.44 -2.53 -7.53
N VAL A 104 3.57 -3.48 -6.59
CA VAL A 104 3.96 -3.22 -5.20
C VAL A 104 5.34 -2.58 -5.13
N ASN A 105 6.33 -3.08 -5.88
CA ASN A 105 7.63 -2.42 -5.96
C ASN A 105 7.54 -0.98 -6.48
N GLN A 106 6.76 -0.74 -7.55
CA GLN A 106 6.53 0.62 -8.05
C GLN A 106 5.87 1.50 -6.99
N TRP A 107 4.91 0.96 -6.25
CA TRP A 107 4.23 1.66 -5.17
C TRP A 107 5.20 2.03 -4.04
N LEU A 108 6.04 1.10 -3.57
CA LEU A 108 7.08 1.37 -2.56
C LEU A 108 8.08 2.45 -3.02
N ILE A 109 8.40 2.49 -4.31
CA ILE A 109 9.29 3.51 -4.88
C ILE A 109 8.67 4.90 -4.87
N MET A 110 7.33 5.02 -5.00
CA MET A 110 6.63 6.32 -4.96
C MET A 110 6.82 7.07 -3.63
N ASP A 111 7.26 6.38 -2.57
CA ASP A 111 7.57 6.94 -1.22
C ASP A 111 9.04 6.79 -0.83
N CYS A 112 9.92 6.79 -1.84
CA CYS A 112 11.35 6.95 -1.61
C CYS A 112 11.77 8.43 -1.43
N PHE A 113 10.81 9.36 -1.31
CA PHE A 113 11.03 10.79 -1.08
C PHE A 113 10.91 11.23 0.39
N GLY A 114 10.61 10.29 1.29
CA GLY A 114 10.62 10.55 2.73
C GLY A 114 11.98 11.03 3.28
N PRO A 115 13.14 10.47 2.88
CA PRO A 115 14.45 10.91 3.38
C PRO A 115 14.78 12.37 3.04
N ARG A 116 15.40 13.09 3.98
CA ARG A 116 15.83 14.50 3.87
C ARG A 116 16.70 14.78 2.64
N GLU A 117 17.52 13.82 2.20
CA GLU A 117 18.36 13.97 1.01
C GLU A 117 17.52 14.09 -0.27
N SER A 118 16.23 13.73 -0.21
CA SER A 118 15.27 13.85 -1.31
C SER A 118 14.33 15.05 -1.15
N SER A 119 14.58 15.96 -0.21
CA SER A 119 13.71 17.11 0.08
C SER A 119 13.47 18.00 -1.14
N ASN A 120 14.51 18.29 -1.93
CA ASN A 120 14.36 19.09 -3.16
C ASN A 120 13.45 18.41 -4.19
N LEU A 121 13.64 17.10 -4.42
CA LEU A 121 12.78 16.33 -5.33
C LEU A 121 11.34 16.22 -4.80
N ARG A 122 11.17 16.11 -3.47
CA ARG A 122 9.87 16.12 -2.82
C ARG A 122 9.16 17.46 -3.07
N LYS A 123 9.83 18.58 -2.84
CA LYS A 123 9.32 19.94 -3.09
C LYS A 123 8.94 20.12 -4.57
N GLU A 124 9.81 19.72 -5.49
CA GLU A 124 9.56 19.77 -6.94
C GLU A 124 8.30 18.97 -7.32
N LEU A 125 8.17 17.74 -6.80
CA LEU A 125 7.02 16.89 -7.08
C LEU A 125 5.73 17.48 -6.51
N MET A 126 5.73 17.94 -5.25
CA MET A 126 4.57 18.55 -4.62
C MET A 126 4.10 19.81 -5.38
N SER A 127 5.04 20.69 -5.75
CA SER A 127 4.74 21.87 -6.57
C SER A 127 4.21 21.49 -7.95
N THR A 128 4.80 20.48 -8.60
CA THR A 128 4.33 19.98 -9.90
C THR A 128 2.90 19.43 -9.82
N LEU A 129 2.57 18.71 -8.73
CA LEU A 129 1.22 18.20 -8.50
C LEU A 129 0.22 19.35 -8.35
N LYS A 130 0.53 20.34 -7.50
CA LYS A 130 -0.30 21.53 -7.30
C LYS A 130 -0.55 22.26 -8.62
N GLU A 131 0.52 22.52 -9.39
CA GLU A 131 0.43 23.25 -10.67
C GLU A 131 -0.40 22.48 -11.72
N ARG A 132 -0.15 21.19 -11.90
CA ARG A 132 -0.76 20.41 -12.98
C ARG A 132 -2.19 19.96 -12.72
N ILE A 133 -2.57 19.79 -11.45
CA ILE A 133 -3.95 19.46 -11.05
C ILE A 133 -4.80 20.74 -11.03
N GLY A 134 -4.18 21.88 -10.72
CA GLY A 134 -4.84 23.17 -10.56
C GLY A 134 -5.38 23.35 -9.14
N GLU A 135 -5.30 24.57 -8.62
CA GLU A 135 -5.63 24.87 -7.21
C GLU A 135 -7.05 24.45 -6.82
N ASP A 136 -8.01 24.60 -7.75
CA ASP A 136 -9.43 24.26 -7.54
C ASP A 136 -9.69 22.77 -7.34
N ASN A 137 -8.83 21.90 -7.90
CA ASN A 137 -8.97 20.45 -7.80
C ASN A 137 -7.96 19.83 -6.84
N PHE A 138 -6.97 20.60 -6.38
CA PHE A 138 -5.89 20.11 -5.53
C PHE A 138 -6.20 20.33 -4.05
N PHE A 139 -6.87 21.43 -3.72
CA PHE A 139 -7.34 21.72 -2.37
C PHE A 139 -8.86 21.74 -2.36
N GLU A 140 -9.46 20.95 -1.46
CA GLU A 140 -10.90 20.94 -1.31
C GLU A 140 -11.42 22.36 -1.08
N ALA A 141 -12.25 22.85 -2.01
CA ALA A 141 -12.92 24.15 -1.95
C ALA A 141 -12.01 25.36 -1.63
N ARG A 142 -10.71 25.28 -1.97
CA ARG A 142 -9.69 26.28 -1.57
C ARG A 142 -9.61 26.53 -0.06
N ASP A 143 -9.86 25.51 0.75
CA ASP A 143 -9.82 25.65 2.20
C ASP A 143 -8.40 26.05 2.68
N ASN A 144 -8.31 27.19 3.37
CA ASN A 144 -7.08 27.72 3.96
C ASN A 144 -6.39 26.72 4.90
N TYR A 145 -7.16 25.84 5.55
CA TYR A 145 -6.62 24.75 6.34
C TYR A 145 -5.76 23.80 5.50
N HIS A 146 -6.27 23.33 4.36
CA HIS A 146 -5.51 22.43 3.48
C HIS A 146 -4.32 23.11 2.83
N ILE A 147 -4.48 24.38 2.43
CA ILE A 147 -3.40 25.18 1.86
C ILE A 147 -2.26 25.36 2.87
N SER A 148 -2.56 25.81 4.09
CA SER A 148 -1.53 26.04 5.12
C SER A 148 -0.80 24.75 5.51
N ARG A 149 -1.49 23.61 5.60
CA ARG A 149 -0.87 22.30 5.85
C ARG A 149 0.04 21.84 4.71
N PHE A 150 -0.37 22.09 3.48
CA PHE A 150 0.45 21.82 2.32
C PHE A 150 1.72 22.68 2.32
N GLU A 151 1.60 23.98 2.60
CA GLU A 151 2.75 24.89 2.70
C GLU A 151 3.70 24.50 3.84
N GLU A 152 3.17 24.15 5.02
CA GLU A 152 3.95 23.60 6.14
C GLU A 152 4.74 22.36 5.71
N THR A 153 4.08 21.43 5.01
CA THR A 153 4.69 20.18 4.52
C THR A 153 5.70 20.42 3.40
N LEU A 154 5.44 21.41 2.54
CA LEU A 154 6.33 21.81 1.46
C LEU A 154 7.62 22.42 2.00
N GLU A 155 7.54 23.21 3.08
CA GLU A 155 8.72 23.82 3.68
C GLU A 155 9.54 22.85 4.54
N TYR A 156 8.92 21.80 5.07
CA TYR A 156 9.60 20.75 5.82
C TYR A 156 10.74 20.13 4.98
N ASP A 157 11.96 20.16 5.49
CA ASP A 157 13.18 19.75 4.79
C ASP A 157 13.87 18.51 5.41
N ASP A 158 13.38 18.04 6.56
CA ASP A 158 13.90 16.86 7.26
C ASP A 158 13.18 15.55 6.83
N ASP A 159 13.48 14.46 7.52
CA ASP A 159 12.99 13.10 7.28
C ASP A 159 11.49 12.94 7.55
N LEU A 160 10.72 12.61 6.51
CA LEU A 160 9.34 12.14 6.62
C LEU A 160 9.26 10.65 6.92
N ILE A 161 10.03 10.19 7.90
CA ILE A 161 10.08 8.79 8.32
C ILE A 161 9.47 8.69 9.73
N PRO A 162 8.42 7.87 9.93
CA PRO A 162 7.79 7.71 11.24
C PRO A 162 8.67 6.92 12.21
N LYS A 163 8.34 7.00 13.50
CA LYS A 163 8.97 6.18 14.56
C LYS A 163 8.63 4.69 14.43
N PRO A 164 9.54 3.79 14.82
CA PRO A 164 11.02 3.85 14.62
C PRO A 164 11.39 3.58 13.14
N PRO A 165 12.58 3.97 12.62
CA PRO A 165 13.81 4.35 13.34
C PRO A 165 14.02 5.83 13.66
N ASN A 166 13.19 6.74 13.16
CA ASN A 166 13.43 8.17 13.36
C ASN A 166 13.25 8.57 14.85
N PRO A 167 14.28 9.08 15.55
CA PRO A 167 14.14 9.49 16.95
C PRO A 167 13.28 10.75 17.10
N GLN A 168 13.20 11.58 16.05
CA GLN A 168 12.48 12.86 15.99
C GLN A 168 11.57 12.89 14.74
N PRO A 169 10.47 12.12 14.74
CA PRO A 169 9.56 12.07 13.61
C PRO A 169 8.86 13.42 13.44
N PRO A 170 8.47 13.77 12.20
CA PRO A 170 7.60 14.91 11.93
C PRO A 170 6.30 14.81 12.73
N ASN A 171 5.65 15.97 12.90
CA ASN A 171 4.31 16.02 13.47
C ASN A 171 3.32 15.21 12.59
N SER A 172 2.21 14.76 13.19
CA SER A 172 1.22 13.96 12.46
C SER A 172 0.61 14.71 11.29
N SER A 173 0.45 16.03 11.38
CA SER A 173 -0.12 16.85 10.31
C SER A 173 0.72 16.86 9.04
N ILE A 174 2.05 16.95 9.15
CA ILE A 174 2.95 16.87 8.00
C ILE A 174 2.90 15.47 7.39
N LEU A 175 2.91 14.41 8.22
CA LEU A 175 2.78 13.03 7.75
C LEU A 175 1.45 12.77 7.06
N ASP A 176 0.33 13.24 7.64
CA ASP A 176 -1.01 13.05 7.09
C ASP A 176 -1.19 13.80 5.77
N THR A 177 -0.57 14.98 5.64
CA THR A 177 -0.55 15.75 4.38
C THR A 177 0.31 15.08 3.33
N TYR A 178 1.47 14.55 3.71
CA TYR A 178 2.28 13.77 2.80
C TYR A 178 1.53 12.49 2.35
N ASP A 179 0.96 11.73 3.29
CA ASP A 179 0.20 10.51 3.02
C ASP A 179 -1.08 10.72 2.20
N SER A 180 -1.59 11.96 2.06
CA SER A 180 -2.72 12.24 1.18
C SER A 180 -2.31 12.48 -0.27
N LEU A 181 -1.09 12.99 -0.50
CA LEU A 181 -0.54 13.22 -1.83
C LEU A 181 0.04 11.96 -2.48
N PHE A 182 0.43 10.99 -1.64
CA PHE A 182 1.03 9.73 -2.07
C PHE A 182 0.13 8.56 -1.67
N PRO A 183 0.04 7.49 -2.46
CA PRO A 183 -0.76 6.32 -2.08
C PRO A 183 -0.18 5.70 -0.80
N LYS A 184 -0.85 5.81 0.35
CA LYS A 184 -0.39 5.36 1.67
C LYS A 184 0.43 4.07 1.66
N ILE A 185 1.71 4.16 1.98
CA ILE A 185 2.71 3.12 1.65
C ILE A 185 2.89 2.08 2.76
N ARG A 186 2.58 2.41 4.03
CA ARG A 186 2.64 1.40 5.08
C ARG A 186 1.41 0.47 5.09
N GLY A 187 0.22 0.97 4.75
CA GLY A 187 -1.00 0.14 4.75
C GLY A 187 -1.17 -0.61 3.44
N GLY A 188 -1.30 0.14 2.34
CA GLY A 188 -1.77 -0.42 1.07
C GLY A 188 -0.92 -1.56 0.49
N PRO A 189 0.41 -1.40 0.35
CA PRO A 189 1.30 -2.49 -0.06
C PRO A 189 1.23 -3.72 0.84
N ILE A 190 1.17 -3.56 2.16
CA ILE A 190 1.09 -4.68 3.12
C ILE A 190 -0.21 -5.45 2.89
N GLU A 191 -1.33 -4.75 2.79
CA GLU A 191 -2.64 -5.34 2.56
C GLU A 191 -2.67 -6.17 1.26
N ILE A 192 -2.06 -5.65 0.18
CA ILE A 192 -1.91 -6.38 -1.08
C ILE A 192 -0.99 -7.59 -0.96
N LEU A 193 0.11 -7.51 -0.23
CA LEU A 193 1.05 -8.62 -0.04
C LEU A 193 0.42 -9.76 0.76
N VAL A 194 -0.35 -9.44 1.82
CA VAL A 194 -1.14 -10.42 2.57
C VAL A 194 -2.18 -11.08 1.67
N TYR A 195 -2.89 -10.29 0.85
CA TYR A 195 -3.82 -10.81 -0.15
C TYR A 195 -3.15 -11.80 -1.11
N LEU A 196 -1.95 -11.47 -1.63
CA LEU A 196 -1.18 -12.39 -2.48
C LEU A 196 -0.75 -13.65 -1.74
N TYR A 197 -0.36 -13.55 -0.46
CA TYR A 197 -0.04 -14.70 0.38
C TYR A 197 -1.22 -15.65 0.51
N LEU A 198 -2.41 -15.14 0.83
CA LEU A 198 -3.61 -15.97 0.95
C LEU A 198 -3.94 -16.68 -0.37
N LEU A 199 -3.81 -15.98 -1.50
CA LEU A 199 -3.98 -16.59 -2.82
C LEU A 199 -2.96 -17.70 -3.07
N GLN A 200 -1.70 -17.53 -2.66
CA GLN A 200 -0.66 -18.55 -2.89
C GLN A 200 -0.77 -19.76 -1.96
N ARG A 201 -1.15 -19.54 -0.69
CA ARG A 201 -1.30 -20.59 0.34
C ARG A 201 -2.56 -21.44 0.22
N ARG A 202 -3.54 -21.03 -0.59
CA ARG A 202 -4.78 -21.81 -0.84
C ARG A 202 -5.50 -22.21 0.46
N LEU A 203 -5.66 -21.26 1.38
CA LEU A 203 -6.35 -21.51 2.66
C LEU A 203 -7.89 -21.49 2.55
N GLY A 204 -8.41 -21.17 1.37
CA GLY A 204 -9.83 -20.98 1.08
C GLY A 204 -10.06 -19.90 0.02
N PHE A 205 -11.32 -19.51 -0.18
CA PHE A 205 -11.69 -18.40 -1.06
C PHE A 205 -11.45 -17.06 -0.36
N VAL A 206 -10.67 -16.20 -1.01
CA VAL A 206 -10.27 -14.89 -0.46
C VAL A 206 -11.23 -13.81 -0.95
N VAL A 207 -11.96 -13.19 -0.02
CA VAL A 207 -12.83 -12.04 -0.29
C VAL A 207 -12.16 -10.79 0.28
N SER A 208 -11.66 -9.93 -0.61
CA SER A 208 -11.07 -8.64 -0.23
C SER A 208 -12.18 -7.66 0.15
N LEU A 209 -12.11 -7.10 1.36
CA LEU A 209 -12.97 -6.01 1.85
C LEU A 209 -12.19 -4.69 2.01
N LEU A 210 -10.96 -4.61 1.49
CA LEU A 210 -10.08 -3.44 1.58
C LEU A 210 -10.74 -2.12 1.13
N THR A 211 -11.63 -2.19 0.12
CA THR A 211 -12.39 -1.04 -0.37
C THR A 211 -13.77 -0.89 0.30
N GLN A 212 -14.32 -1.95 0.90
CA GLN A 212 -15.65 -1.97 1.51
C GLN A 212 -15.55 -1.78 3.03
N GLN A 213 -15.35 -0.54 3.47
CA GLN A 213 -14.98 -0.25 4.87
C GLN A 213 -16.18 -0.14 5.84
N ARG A 214 -17.40 -0.31 5.32
CA ARG A 214 -18.66 -0.24 6.08
C ARG A 214 -19.64 -1.29 5.53
N LEU A 215 -20.27 -2.03 6.44
CA LEU A 215 -21.43 -2.88 6.14
C LEU A 215 -22.66 -2.27 6.81
N ILE A 216 -23.76 -2.18 6.07
CA ILE A 216 -24.99 -1.48 6.49
C ILE A 216 -26.13 -2.50 6.54
N SER A 217 -26.89 -2.50 7.63
CA SER A 217 -28.10 -3.30 7.82
C SER A 217 -29.16 -2.46 8.54
N GLY A 218 -30.10 -1.89 7.77
CA GLY A 218 -31.00 -0.84 8.29
C GLY A 218 -30.18 0.37 8.75
N ASP A 219 -30.44 0.85 9.97
CA ASP A 219 -29.71 1.98 10.55
C ASP A 219 -28.39 1.57 11.24
N ARG A 220 -28.06 0.27 11.25
CA ARG A 220 -26.85 -0.25 11.88
C ARG A 220 -25.71 -0.29 10.88
N VAL A 221 -24.54 0.19 11.32
CA VAL A 221 -23.31 0.17 10.54
C VAL A 221 -22.21 -0.52 11.34
N ILE A 222 -21.54 -1.49 10.73
CA ILE A 222 -20.36 -2.16 11.30
C ILE A 222 -19.15 -2.00 10.37
N THR A 223 -17.95 -2.06 10.97
CA THR A 223 -16.69 -2.08 10.21
C THR A 223 -16.29 -3.54 10.00
N PRO A 224 -16.18 -4.04 8.76
CA PRO A 224 -15.70 -5.40 8.53
C PRO A 224 -14.18 -5.50 8.72
N PRO A 225 -13.65 -6.72 8.86
CA PRO A 225 -12.22 -6.95 8.72
C PRO A 225 -11.76 -6.68 7.28
N ASP A 226 -10.46 -6.46 7.10
CA ASP A 226 -9.86 -6.20 5.78
C ASP A 226 -10.10 -7.32 4.75
N ILE A 227 -10.14 -8.59 5.19
CA ILE A 227 -10.37 -9.78 4.35
C ILE A 227 -11.32 -10.76 5.04
N LEU A 228 -12.20 -11.41 4.28
CA LEU A 228 -12.88 -12.64 4.69
C LEU A 228 -12.27 -13.84 3.96
N LEU A 229 -11.96 -14.89 4.72
CA LEU A 229 -11.54 -16.18 4.19
C LEU A 229 -12.71 -17.17 4.31
N LEU A 230 -13.23 -17.65 3.19
CA LEU A 230 -14.30 -18.63 3.13
C LEU A 230 -13.70 -20.02 2.89
N ARG A 231 -13.90 -20.94 3.82
CA ARG A 231 -13.33 -22.30 3.76
C ARG A 231 -14.33 -23.32 3.26
N SER A 232 -13.82 -24.40 2.67
CA SER A 232 -14.59 -25.51 2.07
C SER A 232 -15.65 -26.14 3.00
N LYS A 233 -15.45 -26.12 4.31
CA LYS A 233 -16.39 -26.66 5.32
C LYS A 233 -17.42 -25.66 5.82
N GLY A 234 -17.52 -24.48 5.19
CA GLY A 234 -18.44 -23.41 5.57
C GLY A 234 -17.91 -22.49 6.68
N GLU A 235 -16.67 -22.69 7.14
CA GLU A 235 -16.02 -21.79 8.10
C GLU A 235 -15.73 -20.45 7.40
N VAL A 236 -16.14 -19.36 8.05
CA VAL A 236 -15.83 -18.00 7.60
C VAL A 236 -14.96 -17.35 8.64
N ILE A 237 -13.85 -16.76 8.22
CA ILE A 237 -12.88 -16.15 9.12
C ILE A 237 -12.58 -14.72 8.66
N GLY A 238 -12.67 -13.79 9.59
CA GLY A 238 -12.21 -12.42 9.41
C GLY A 238 -10.70 -12.31 9.61
N LEU A 239 -10.01 -11.65 8.70
CA LEU A 239 -8.59 -11.34 8.80
C LEU A 239 -8.41 -9.82 8.78
N GLU A 240 -7.94 -9.28 9.89
CA GLU A 240 -7.57 -7.87 10.03
C GLU A 240 -6.06 -7.71 9.79
N ILE A 241 -5.66 -6.80 8.90
CA ILE A 241 -4.26 -6.64 8.52
C ILE A 241 -3.62 -5.55 9.38
N GLY A 242 -2.55 -5.93 10.07
CA GLY A 242 -1.88 -5.12 11.07
C GLY A 242 -2.53 -5.23 12.45
N ARG A 243 -2.05 -4.38 13.38
CA ARG A 243 -2.47 -4.36 14.80
C ARG A 243 -3.00 -2.98 15.18
N GLY A 244 -3.80 -2.88 16.23
CA GLY A 244 -4.36 -1.62 16.73
C GLY A 244 -5.82 -1.32 16.35
N LYS A 245 -6.52 -2.29 15.74
CA LYS A 245 -7.96 -2.22 15.42
C LYS A 245 -8.77 -3.30 16.14
N GLU A 246 -8.25 -3.82 17.25
CA GLU A 246 -8.80 -4.98 17.98
C GLU A 246 -10.27 -4.74 18.39
N LYS A 247 -10.61 -3.50 18.77
CA LYS A 247 -11.99 -3.13 19.11
C LYS A 247 -12.94 -3.29 17.92
N GLN A 248 -12.53 -2.85 16.71
CA GLN A 248 -13.36 -2.95 15.50
C GLN A 248 -13.58 -4.41 15.12
N SER A 249 -12.52 -5.22 15.19
CA SER A 249 -12.57 -6.67 14.94
C SER A 249 -13.46 -7.40 15.96
N ALA A 250 -13.39 -7.01 17.23
CA ALA A 250 -14.23 -7.57 18.29
C ALA A 250 -15.72 -7.21 18.09
N ASP A 251 -16.01 -5.94 17.78
CA ASP A 251 -17.38 -5.47 17.50
C ASP A 251 -17.98 -6.23 16.29
N PHE A 252 -17.21 -6.39 15.21
CA PHE A 252 -17.63 -7.18 14.05
C PHE A 252 -17.93 -8.64 14.41
N SER A 253 -17.02 -9.28 15.15
CA SER A 253 -17.16 -10.70 15.54
C SER A 253 -18.37 -10.90 16.45
N LEU A 254 -18.62 -9.98 17.37
CA LEU A 254 -19.78 -10.02 18.28
C LEU A 254 -21.11 -9.93 17.52
N VAL A 255 -21.18 -9.05 16.50
CA VAL A 255 -22.41 -8.80 15.75
C VAL A 255 -22.69 -9.91 14.74
N THR A 256 -21.66 -10.45 14.08
CA THR A 256 -21.81 -11.38 12.96
C THR A 256 -21.62 -12.84 13.32
N GLY A 257 -20.99 -13.12 14.47
CA GLY A 257 -20.55 -14.47 14.84
C GLY A 257 -19.31 -14.97 14.08
N ILE A 258 -18.74 -14.15 13.18
CA ILE A 258 -17.55 -14.51 12.40
C ILE A 258 -16.30 -14.25 13.24
N PRO A 259 -15.48 -15.25 13.56
CA PRO A 259 -14.24 -15.04 14.30
C PRO A 259 -13.25 -14.20 13.48
N THR A 260 -12.64 -13.20 14.10
CA THR A 260 -11.66 -12.31 13.46
C THR A 260 -10.29 -12.44 14.12
N PHE A 261 -9.24 -12.51 13.30
CA PHE A 261 -7.84 -12.59 13.75
C PHE A 261 -7.01 -11.48 13.11
N SER A 262 -6.03 -10.97 13.85
CA SER A 262 -5.03 -10.05 13.29
C SER A 262 -3.90 -10.85 12.64
N VAL A 263 -3.52 -10.43 11.45
CA VAL A 263 -2.38 -10.97 10.70
C VAL A 263 -1.47 -9.83 10.27
N ASP A 264 -0.18 -10.11 10.12
CA ASP A 264 0.79 -9.12 9.63
C ASP A 264 1.82 -9.82 8.74
N LEU A 265 2.66 -9.07 8.04
CA LEU A 265 3.80 -9.66 7.37
C LEU A 265 4.89 -10.02 8.40
N VAL A 266 5.58 -11.14 8.18
CA VAL A 266 6.70 -11.57 9.02
C VAL A 266 7.73 -10.44 9.14
N GLU A 267 8.09 -10.13 10.38
CA GLU A 267 8.99 -9.02 10.75
C GLU A 267 8.51 -7.62 10.35
N LYS A 268 7.21 -7.46 10.05
CA LYS A 268 6.58 -6.19 9.64
C LYS A 268 7.17 -5.63 8.34
N GLN A 269 7.39 -6.51 7.37
CA GLN A 269 7.75 -6.12 6.00
C GLN A 269 6.69 -5.22 5.35
N PRO A 270 7.03 -4.47 4.29
CA PRO A 270 8.37 -4.27 3.73
C PRO A 270 9.26 -3.43 4.66
N PHE A 271 10.58 -3.42 4.41
CA PHE A 271 11.54 -2.72 5.27
C PHE A 271 11.96 -1.37 4.68
N ARG A 272 12.35 -0.42 5.52
CA ARG A 272 13.18 0.73 5.11
C ARG A 272 14.65 0.42 5.36
N CYS A 273 15.52 0.92 4.49
CA CYS A 273 16.96 0.88 4.67
C CYS A 273 17.39 1.84 5.77
N ASP A 274 18.07 1.35 6.81
CA ASP A 274 18.53 2.19 7.92
C ASP A 274 19.63 3.20 7.51
N GLY A 275 20.31 2.97 6.40
CA GLY A 275 21.34 3.88 5.87
C GLY A 275 20.76 5.04 5.04
N CYS A 276 19.74 4.78 4.22
CA CYS A 276 19.20 5.80 3.30
C CYS A 276 17.71 6.13 3.48
N GLY A 277 17.02 5.48 4.42
CA GLY A 277 15.60 5.72 4.73
C GLY A 277 14.59 5.27 3.66
N ARG A 278 15.05 4.87 2.48
CA ARG A 278 14.21 4.40 1.37
C ARG A 278 13.67 2.99 1.62
N TRP A 279 12.48 2.71 1.12
CA TRP A 279 11.92 1.36 1.11
C TRP A 279 12.83 0.40 0.34
N ILE A 280 12.92 -0.81 0.87
CA ILE A 280 13.58 -1.95 0.24
C ILE A 280 12.51 -2.71 -0.56
N ILE A 281 12.72 -2.81 -1.86
CA ILE A 281 11.82 -3.50 -2.78
C ILE A 281 12.12 -5.01 -2.84
N TYR A 282 11.16 -5.80 -3.31
CA TYR A 282 11.37 -7.23 -3.56
C TYR A 282 12.21 -7.44 -4.81
N CYS A 283 13.25 -8.29 -4.74
CA CYS A 283 14.12 -8.56 -5.88
C CYS A 283 13.45 -9.49 -6.91
N ASP A 284 13.95 -9.49 -8.15
CA ASP A 284 13.40 -10.31 -9.23
C ASP A 284 13.36 -11.79 -8.88
N ARG A 285 14.39 -12.30 -8.18
CA ARG A 285 14.43 -13.71 -7.75
C ARG A 285 13.30 -14.06 -6.80
N VAL A 286 13.00 -13.20 -5.82
CA VAL A 286 11.87 -13.40 -4.91
C VAL A 286 10.58 -13.39 -5.70
N ILE A 287 10.39 -12.41 -6.59
CA ILE A 287 9.16 -12.27 -7.38
C ILE A 287 8.94 -13.49 -8.26
N GLU A 288 9.99 -13.97 -8.95
CA GLU A 288 9.95 -15.18 -9.77
C GLU A 288 9.54 -16.39 -8.94
N LEU A 289 10.31 -16.73 -7.91
CA LEU A 289 10.06 -17.91 -7.08
C LEU A 289 8.69 -17.85 -6.39
N TYR A 290 8.32 -16.68 -5.87
CA TYR A 290 7.04 -16.52 -5.19
C TYR A 290 5.86 -16.62 -6.15
N SER A 291 6.01 -16.11 -7.38
CA SER A 291 4.98 -16.25 -8.41
C SER A 291 4.85 -17.68 -8.93
N GLU A 292 5.97 -18.41 -9.04
CA GLU A 292 6.03 -19.74 -9.66
C GLU A 292 5.69 -20.85 -8.68
N ASN A 293 6.29 -20.80 -7.49
CA ASN A 293 6.26 -21.87 -6.49
C ASN A 293 5.34 -21.53 -5.31
N GLY A 294 4.95 -20.26 -5.15
CA GLY A 294 4.12 -19.82 -4.03
C GLY A 294 4.92 -19.66 -2.74
N VAL A 295 4.30 -20.03 -1.61
CA VAL A 295 4.90 -19.94 -0.27
C VAL A 295 5.85 -21.12 -0.06
N PRO A 296 7.11 -20.91 0.39
CA PRO A 296 8.03 -22.01 0.69
C PRO A 296 7.48 -22.97 1.76
N GLU A 297 7.60 -24.29 1.55
CA GLU A 297 7.02 -25.33 2.42
C GLU A 297 7.46 -25.21 3.89
N ASN A 298 8.75 -24.94 4.11
CA ASN A 298 9.33 -24.75 5.44
C ASN A 298 9.09 -23.34 6.02
N HIS A 299 8.27 -22.51 5.35
CA HIS A 299 8.01 -21.12 5.73
C HIS A 299 9.30 -20.30 5.93
N LYS A 300 10.38 -20.68 5.22
CA LYS A 300 11.62 -19.92 5.24
C LYS A 300 11.40 -18.60 4.51
N HIS A 301 11.24 -17.54 5.28
CA HIS A 301 10.97 -16.20 4.79
C HIS A 301 12.18 -15.52 4.12
N VAL A 302 13.31 -16.22 3.98
CA VAL A 302 14.58 -15.67 3.50
C VAL A 302 15.23 -16.53 2.42
N ILE A 303 15.71 -15.88 1.36
CA ILE A 303 16.65 -16.39 0.37
C ILE A 303 18.04 -15.85 0.73
N TYR A 304 19.04 -16.73 0.85
CA TYR A 304 20.43 -16.30 0.97
C TYR A 304 20.95 -15.88 -0.40
N CYS A 305 21.44 -14.64 -0.51
CA CYS A 305 21.83 -14.08 -1.79
C CYS A 305 23.04 -14.79 -2.39
N LYS A 306 23.92 -15.42 -1.60
CA LYS A 306 25.09 -16.16 -2.11
C LYS A 306 24.72 -17.27 -3.10
N ASP A 307 23.56 -17.89 -2.93
CA ASP A 307 23.10 -19.03 -3.73
C ASP A 307 22.21 -18.56 -4.91
N CYS A 308 22.06 -17.24 -5.09
CA CYS A 308 21.21 -16.65 -6.12
C CYS A 308 21.95 -16.57 -7.46
N PRO A 309 21.35 -17.00 -8.59
CA PRO A 309 21.94 -16.84 -9.92
C PRO A 309 22.26 -15.38 -10.29
N TYR A 310 21.54 -14.43 -9.69
CA TYR A 310 21.73 -13.00 -9.94
C TYR A 310 22.70 -12.33 -8.96
N PHE A 311 23.30 -13.06 -8.01
CA PHE A 311 24.16 -12.47 -6.97
C PHE A 311 25.29 -11.62 -7.57
N ASN A 312 25.91 -12.17 -8.63
CA ASN A 312 26.98 -11.55 -9.40
C ASN A 312 28.01 -10.85 -8.51
N GLU A 313 28.60 -11.61 -7.58
CA GLU A 313 29.63 -11.15 -6.63
C GLU A 313 29.19 -9.92 -5.80
N GLY A 314 27.91 -9.83 -5.46
CA GLY A 314 27.37 -8.73 -4.66
C GLY A 314 26.99 -7.48 -5.46
N THR A 315 26.93 -7.56 -6.80
CA THR A 315 26.52 -6.43 -7.65
C THR A 315 25.01 -6.35 -7.88
N CYS A 316 24.24 -7.38 -7.47
CA CYS A 316 22.78 -7.32 -7.54
C CYS A 316 22.26 -6.09 -6.76
N PRO A 317 21.44 -5.22 -7.39
CA PRO A 317 21.05 -3.93 -6.81
C PRO A 317 20.10 -4.05 -5.61
N ASN A 318 19.47 -5.21 -5.46
CA ASN A 318 18.40 -5.46 -4.50
C ASN A 318 18.83 -6.38 -3.33
N ILE A 319 20.14 -6.60 -3.14
CA ILE A 319 20.65 -7.35 -1.99
C ILE A 319 20.37 -6.54 -0.72
N ILE A 320 19.79 -7.22 0.28
CA ILE A 320 19.59 -6.68 1.61
C ILE A 320 20.71 -7.19 2.49
N CYS A 321 21.37 -6.29 3.20
CA CYS A 321 22.35 -6.63 4.22
C CYS A 321 21.72 -6.48 5.60
N TYR A 322 21.69 -7.55 6.39
CA TYR A 322 21.21 -7.54 7.77
C TYR A 322 22.38 -7.56 8.75
N THR A 323 22.82 -6.39 9.21
CA THR A 323 24.07 -6.23 9.95
C THR A 323 23.93 -5.21 11.09
N HIS A 324 24.88 -5.22 12.02
CA HIS A 324 25.01 -4.22 13.07
C HIS A 324 25.84 -3.03 12.57
N LEU A 325 25.19 -1.88 12.36
CA LEU A 325 25.81 -0.66 11.85
C LEU A 325 25.13 0.58 12.43
N THR A 326 25.83 1.71 12.35
CA THR A 326 25.26 3.03 12.64
C THR A 326 24.26 3.40 11.54
N ASN A 327 23.03 3.71 11.93
CA ASN A 327 22.00 4.18 11.01
C ASN A 327 22.18 5.68 10.68
N ARG A 328 21.32 6.21 9.80
CA ARG A 328 21.34 7.63 9.40
C ARG A 328 21.12 8.63 10.55
N TYR A 329 20.62 8.17 11.70
CA TYR A 329 20.39 8.98 12.90
C TYR A 329 21.54 8.88 13.93
N GLY A 330 22.63 8.19 13.59
CA GLY A 330 23.78 8.03 14.49
C GLY A 330 23.61 6.92 15.53
N GLU A 331 22.56 6.11 15.47
CA GLU A 331 22.32 4.99 16.38
C GLU A 331 22.87 3.68 15.80
N THR A 332 23.72 2.98 16.55
CA THR A 332 24.23 1.66 16.15
C THR A 332 23.26 0.57 16.57
N ARG A 333 22.71 -0.15 15.59
CA ARG A 333 21.76 -1.24 15.83
C ARG A 333 21.83 -2.31 14.75
N LYS A 334 21.28 -3.49 15.04
CA LYS A 334 21.14 -4.57 14.06
C LYS A 334 19.93 -4.28 13.17
N ALA A 335 20.17 -3.90 11.92
CA ALA A 335 19.12 -3.44 11.01
C ALA A 335 19.39 -3.86 9.56
N ARG A 336 18.45 -3.50 8.68
CA ARG A 336 18.45 -3.88 7.27
C ARG A 336 18.89 -2.69 6.42
N TYR A 337 19.84 -2.95 5.54
CA TYR A 337 20.43 -1.95 4.66
C TYR A 337 20.34 -2.45 3.22
N HIS A 338 20.17 -1.53 2.26
CA HIS A 338 20.58 -1.86 0.90
C HIS A 338 22.07 -2.16 0.92
N PHE A 339 22.51 -3.29 0.37
CA PHE A 339 23.93 -3.64 0.35
C PHE A 339 24.76 -2.55 -0.36
N ARG A 340 24.23 -1.97 -1.44
CA ARG A 340 24.84 -0.83 -2.15
C ARG A 340 24.98 0.46 -1.32
N CYS A 341 24.22 0.61 -0.23
CA CYS A 341 24.34 1.77 0.66
C CYS A 341 25.49 1.61 1.65
N LEU A 342 26.14 0.45 1.72
CA LEU A 342 27.31 0.25 2.55
C LEU A 342 28.58 0.79 1.88
N GLU A 343 29.49 1.29 2.70
CA GLU A 343 30.81 1.73 2.23
C GLU A 343 31.54 0.60 1.48
N PRO A 344 32.32 0.93 0.43
CA PRO A 344 33.04 -0.08 -0.35
C PRO A 344 33.91 -1.02 0.48
N LYS A 345 34.57 -0.51 1.53
CA LYS A 345 35.39 -1.31 2.45
C LYS A 345 34.55 -2.35 3.18
N LYS A 346 33.39 -1.93 3.72
CA LYS A 346 32.48 -2.83 4.45
C LYS A 346 31.86 -3.87 3.53
N ARG A 347 31.51 -3.50 2.30
CA ARG A 347 31.03 -4.47 1.29
C ARG A 347 32.07 -5.56 1.02
N LYS A 348 33.33 -5.20 0.83
CA LYS A 348 34.42 -6.17 0.61
C LYS A 348 34.60 -7.11 1.80
N GLU A 349 34.56 -6.59 3.03
CA GLU A 349 34.63 -7.38 4.27
C GLU A 349 33.47 -8.39 4.38
N ILE A 350 32.25 -7.97 4.06
CA ILE A 350 31.08 -8.85 4.09
C ILE A 350 31.20 -9.95 3.02
N LEU A 351 31.66 -9.60 1.82
CA LEU A 351 31.85 -10.55 0.74
C LEU A 351 32.96 -11.57 1.05
N SER A 352 34.06 -11.16 1.68
CA SER A 352 35.13 -12.08 2.06
C SER A 352 34.70 -13.10 3.11
N ASN A 353 33.76 -12.73 3.98
CA ASN A 353 33.30 -13.56 5.10
C ASN A 353 31.96 -14.28 4.79
N LEU A 354 31.46 -14.18 3.56
CA LEU A 354 30.11 -14.65 3.21
C LEU A 354 29.94 -16.18 3.31
N SER A 355 31.03 -16.93 3.15
CA SER A 355 31.03 -18.38 3.35
C SER A 355 30.74 -18.77 4.81
N GLU A 356 31.21 -17.96 5.76
CA GLU A 356 31.05 -18.17 7.19
C GLU A 356 29.74 -17.58 7.72
N ASN A 357 29.24 -16.51 7.10
CA ASN A 357 28.00 -15.82 7.49
C ASN A 357 27.10 -15.55 6.28
N PRO A 358 26.45 -16.57 5.70
CA PRO A 358 25.55 -16.38 4.56
C PRO A 358 24.27 -15.61 4.90
N GLU A 359 23.86 -15.61 6.17
CA GLU A 359 22.63 -14.98 6.64
C GLU A 359 22.67 -13.45 6.65
N ILE A 360 23.85 -12.85 6.44
CA ILE A 360 24.00 -11.40 6.37
C ILE A 360 23.46 -10.82 5.05
N LEU A 361 23.55 -11.55 3.92
CA LEU A 361 23.08 -11.10 2.62
C LEU A 361 21.84 -11.89 2.19
N VAL A 362 20.70 -11.21 2.20
CA VAL A 362 19.38 -11.84 2.15
C VAL A 362 18.43 -11.12 1.20
N ALA A 363 17.40 -11.85 0.78
CA ALA A 363 16.17 -11.31 0.23
C ALA A 363 14.97 -11.98 0.92
N TYR A 364 13.86 -11.27 1.08
CA TYR A 364 12.73 -11.75 1.88
C TYR A 364 11.54 -12.12 1.01
N TYR A 365 10.87 -13.21 1.35
CA TYR A 365 9.53 -13.51 0.87
C TYR A 365 8.48 -12.71 1.65
N PRO A 366 7.38 -12.29 0.99
CA PRO A 366 6.27 -11.63 1.66
C PRO A 366 5.39 -12.64 2.40
N LEU A 367 5.92 -13.26 3.45
CA LEU A 367 5.20 -14.23 4.26
C LEU A 367 4.36 -13.53 5.33
N VAL A 368 3.25 -14.16 5.71
CA VAL A 368 2.31 -13.69 6.73
C VAL A 368 2.49 -14.48 8.02
N GLU A 369 2.53 -13.78 9.15
CA GLU A 369 2.53 -14.37 10.49
C GLU A 369 1.10 -14.59 11.00
N GLY A 370 0.89 -15.65 11.78
CA GLY A 370 -0.39 -15.99 12.42
C GLY A 370 -1.28 -16.97 11.65
N LEU A 371 -0.85 -17.39 10.45
CA LEU A 371 -1.57 -18.36 9.60
C LEU A 371 -0.77 -19.65 9.33
N GLU A 372 0.34 -19.87 10.04
CA GLU A 372 1.26 -20.98 9.77
C GLU A 372 0.60 -22.34 10.01
N LYS A 373 -0.25 -22.42 11.03
CA LYS A 373 -0.95 -23.64 11.45
C LYS A 373 -2.26 -23.90 10.69
N PHE A 374 -2.66 -23.01 9.78
CA PHE A 374 -3.87 -23.22 9.00
C PHE A 374 -3.62 -24.26 7.91
N PRO A 375 -4.44 -25.34 7.82
CA PRO A 375 -4.28 -26.33 6.77
C PRO A 375 -4.69 -25.74 5.41
N GLU A 376 -3.97 -26.11 4.36
CA GLU A 376 -4.29 -25.77 2.97
C GLU A 376 -5.48 -26.62 2.46
N GLU A 377 -6.20 -26.10 1.46
CA GLU A 377 -7.34 -26.78 0.81
C GLU A 377 -7.02 -27.36 -0.57
#